data_AF-A0A4R5LMI0-F1
#
_entry.id   AF-A0A4R5LMI0-F1
#
_cell.length_a   1.000
_cell.length_b   1.000
_cell.length_c   1.000
_cell.angle_alpha   90.00
_cell.angle_beta   90.00
_cell.angle_gamma   90.00
#
_symmetry.space_group_name_H-M   'P 1'
#
loop_
_entity.id
_entity.type
_entity.pdbx_description
1 polymer ?
#
loop_
_entity_poly.entity_id
_entity_poly.type
_entity_poly.pdbx_seq_one_letter_code
_entity_poly.pdbx_strand_id
1 'polypeptide(L)'
;MKQRTWPRLAVVCSFLAFMPLAGCAARGAPSWSLFGAYFPYWLVSAVIGIVGALVAHRVFISTGWVRVVPYQLSVCTAIGVVAGVLVWLWGTGQL
;
A
#
# COMPACT_ATOMS: atom_id res chain seq x y z
N MET A 1 -29.84 24.13 -32.79
CA MET A 1 -28.79 23.08 -32.77
C MET A 1 -28.33 22.88 -31.33
N LYS A 2 -28.55 21.70 -30.74
CA LYS A 2 -28.29 21.41 -29.32
C LYS A 2 -26.88 20.83 -29.21
N GLN A 3 -25.90 21.59 -28.71
CA GLN A 3 -24.52 21.13 -28.56
C GLN A 3 -24.48 19.92 -27.62
N ARG A 4 -24.06 18.78 -28.16
CA ARG A 4 -23.97 17.49 -27.46
C ARG A 4 -22.74 17.54 -26.56
N THR A 5 -22.92 17.82 -25.26
CA THR A 5 -21.88 17.92 -24.21
C THR A 5 -21.18 16.59 -23.86
N TRP A 6 -21.51 15.51 -24.57
CA TRP A 6 -21.01 14.16 -24.39
C TRP A 6 -19.50 13.94 -24.61
N PRO A 7 -18.77 14.64 -25.51
CA PRO A 7 -17.39 14.27 -25.81
C PRO A 7 -16.43 14.61 -24.66
N ARG A 8 -16.73 15.63 -23.85
CA ARG A 8 -15.86 16.05 -22.74
C ARG A 8 -15.90 15.06 -21.57
N LEU A 9 -17.08 14.52 -21.25
CA LEU A 9 -17.25 13.51 -20.20
C LEU A 9 -16.64 12.17 -20.62
N ALA A 10 -16.81 11.79 -21.89
CA ALA A 10 -16.24 10.55 -22.43
C ALA A 10 -14.70 10.55 -22.40
N VAL A 11 -14.06 11.68 -22.70
CA VAL A 11 -12.59 11.83 -22.63
C VAL A 11 -12.09 11.70 -21.19
N VAL A 12 -12.73 12.38 -20.23
CA VAL A 12 -12.35 12.31 -18.81
C VAL A 12 -12.49 10.88 -18.26
N CYS A 13 -13.61 10.20 -18.55
CA CYS A 13 -13.80 8.80 -18.15
C CYS A 13 -12.75 7.86 -18.76
N SER A 14 -12.31 8.13 -19.99
CA SER A 14 -11.27 7.34 -20.66
C SER A 14 -9.93 7.49 -19.93
N PHE A 15 -9.48 8.70 -19.63
CA PHE A 15 -8.23 8.93 -18.89
C PHE A 15 -8.24 8.31 -17.49
N LEU A 16 -9.36 8.40 -16.76
CA LEU A 16 -9.55 7.74 -15.46
C LEU A 16 -9.50 6.20 -15.57
N ALA A 17 -10.03 5.63 -16.64
CA ALA A 17 -10.00 4.19 -16.88
C ALA A 17 -8.60 3.66 -17.23
N PHE A 18 -7.74 4.47 -17.86
CA PHE A 18 -6.40 4.07 -18.26
C PHE A 18 -5.31 4.29 -17.19
N MET A 19 -5.53 5.16 -16.20
CA MET A 19 -4.60 5.35 -15.08
C MET A 19 -4.18 4.06 -14.34
N PRO A 20 -5.08 3.11 -14.00
CA PRO A 20 -4.68 1.87 -13.33
C PRO A 20 -3.80 0.95 -14.22
N LEU A 21 -3.83 1.11 -15.55
CA LEU A 21 -2.98 0.33 -16.46
C LEU A 21 -1.53 0.84 -16.53
N ALA A 22 -1.22 2.02 -15.99
CA ALA A 22 0.15 2.53 -15.93
C ALA A 22 1.10 1.57 -15.18
N GLY A 23 0.57 0.77 -14.24
CA GLY A 23 1.33 -0.27 -13.54
C GLY A 23 1.77 -1.45 -14.40
N CYS A 24 1.14 -1.67 -15.57
CA CYS A 24 1.50 -2.77 -16.47
C CYS A 24 2.74 -2.45 -17.33
N ALA A 25 3.00 -1.17 -17.63
CA ALA A 25 4.07 -0.76 -18.54
C ALA A 25 5.42 -0.50 -17.84
N ALA A 26 5.44 -0.31 -16.52
CA ALA A 26 6.55 0.35 -15.82
C ALA A 26 7.72 -0.55 -15.36
N ARG A 27 7.80 -1.83 -15.77
CA ARG A 27 8.83 -2.89 -15.43
C ARG A 27 8.21 -4.21 -14.91
N GLY A 28 6.89 -4.35 -14.95
CA GLY A 28 6.19 -5.47 -14.30
C GLY A 28 6.19 -5.31 -12.78
N ALA A 29 5.21 -5.90 -12.10
CA ALA A 29 5.17 -5.84 -10.64
C ALA A 29 6.40 -6.58 -10.07
N PRO A 30 7.21 -5.95 -9.20
CA PRO A 30 8.37 -6.61 -8.61
C PRO A 30 7.90 -7.87 -7.89
N SER A 31 8.58 -8.98 -8.18
CA SER A 31 8.27 -10.30 -7.63
C SER A 31 9.53 -10.99 -7.15
N TRP A 32 9.38 -11.82 -6.11
CA TRP A 32 10.43 -12.63 -5.51
C TRP A 32 10.17 -14.09 -5.83
N SER A 33 11.21 -14.81 -6.26
CA SER A 33 11.16 -16.27 -6.42
C SER A 33 11.49 -16.94 -5.09
N LEU A 34 10.50 -17.57 -4.46
CA LEU A 34 10.66 -18.40 -3.27
C LEU A 34 10.24 -19.83 -3.60
N PHE A 35 11.13 -20.79 -3.42
CA PHE A 35 10.87 -22.23 -3.66
C PHE A 35 10.25 -22.54 -5.04
N GLY A 36 10.64 -21.79 -6.08
CA GLY A 36 10.11 -21.96 -7.45
C GLY A 36 8.76 -21.29 -7.71
N ALA A 37 8.16 -20.62 -6.72
CA ALA A 37 6.97 -19.80 -6.87
C ALA A 37 7.32 -18.29 -6.87
N TYR A 38 6.61 -17.52 -7.69
CA TYR A 38 6.77 -16.06 -7.76
C TYR A 38 5.76 -15.37 -6.84
N PHE A 39 6.26 -14.71 -5.79
CA PHE A 39 5.45 -13.93 -4.86
C PHE A 39 5.58 -12.45 -5.18
N PRO A 40 4.47 -11.70 -5.21
CA PRO A 40 4.54 -10.29 -5.48
C PRO A 40 5.11 -9.54 -4.27
N TYR A 41 5.89 -8.49 -4.53
CA TYR A 41 6.58 -7.75 -3.48
C TYR A 41 5.62 -7.06 -2.49
N TRP A 42 4.39 -6.75 -2.92
CA TRP A 42 3.38 -6.11 -2.08
C TRP A 42 2.91 -7.05 -0.96
N LEU A 43 2.98 -8.36 -1.20
CA LEU A 43 2.64 -9.37 -0.21
C LEU A 43 3.67 -9.37 0.92
N VAL A 44 4.96 -9.32 0.55
CA VAL A 44 6.07 -9.22 1.51
C VAL A 44 5.94 -7.93 2.32
N SER A 45 5.71 -6.80 1.67
CA SER A 45 5.53 -5.52 2.37
C SER A 45 4.31 -5.52 3.29
N ALA A 46 3.20 -6.15 2.90
CA ALA A 46 2.01 -6.30 3.74
C ALA A 46 2.29 -7.18 4.98
N VAL A 47 3.00 -8.30 4.81
CA VAL A 47 3.41 -9.17 5.93
C VAL A 47 4.32 -8.40 6.90
N ILE A 48 5.31 -7.66 6.41
CA ILE A 48 6.15 -6.81 7.26
C ILE A 48 5.31 -5.75 7.98
N GLY A 49 4.34 -5.12 7.31
CA GLY A 49 3.44 -4.17 7.95
C GLY A 49 2.61 -4.78 9.08
N ILE A 50 2.09 -5.99 8.89
CA ILE A 50 1.36 -6.74 9.93
C ILE A 50 2.29 -7.02 11.13
N VAL A 51 3.51 -7.52 10.86
CA VAL A 51 4.51 -7.75 11.92
C VAL A 51 4.82 -6.46 12.66
N GLY A 52 5.02 -5.35 11.95
CA GLY A 52 5.26 -4.03 12.52
C GLY A 52 4.12 -3.55 13.44
N ALA A 53 2.87 -3.73 13.03
CA ALA A 53 1.71 -3.39 13.85
C ALA A 53 1.64 -4.25 15.14
N LEU A 54 1.92 -5.55 15.04
CA LEU A 54 1.95 -6.45 16.19
C LEU A 54 3.07 -6.08 17.16
N VAL A 55 4.28 -5.81 16.65
CA VAL A 55 5.42 -5.39 17.47
C VAL A 55 5.11 -4.07 18.17
N ALA A 56 4.58 -3.07 17.45
CA ALA A 56 4.17 -1.79 18.04
C ALA A 56 3.15 -1.97 19.17
N HIS A 57 2.15 -2.83 18.95
CA HIS A 57 1.15 -3.14 19.97
C HIS A 57 1.76 -3.78 21.21
N ARG A 58 2.67 -4.75 21.05
CA ARG A 58 3.37 -5.40 22.17
C ARG A 58 4.24 -4.40 22.94
N VAL A 59 4.95 -3.51 22.24
CA VAL A 59 5.73 -2.44 22.85
C VAL A 59 4.81 -1.56 23.70
N PHE A 60 3.67 -1.10 23.17
CA PHE A 60 2.74 -0.25 23.91
C PHE A 60 2.11 -0.93 25.14
N ILE A 61 1.90 -2.24 25.11
CA ILE A 61 1.49 -3.00 26.29
C ILE A 61 2.61 -3.00 27.32
N SER A 62 3.84 -3.35 26.90
CA SER A 62 4.98 -3.47 27.81
C SER A 62 5.37 -2.14 28.48
N THR A 63 5.20 -1.01 27.80
CA THR A 63 5.52 0.33 28.32
C THR A 63 4.34 0.98 29.06
N GLY A 64 3.16 0.36 29.09
CA GLY A 64 1.94 0.94 29.69
C GLY A 64 1.27 2.04 28.87
N TRP A 65 1.77 2.33 27.67
CA TRP A 65 1.22 3.36 26.76
C TRP A 65 -0.19 3.06 26.28
N VAL A 66 -0.62 1.79 26.38
CA VAL A 66 -2.00 1.33 26.16
C VAL A 66 -3.06 2.18 26.90
N ARG A 67 -2.70 2.77 28.05
CA ARG A 67 -3.61 3.60 28.85
C ARG A 67 -3.65 5.08 28.47
N VAL A 68 -2.65 5.53 27.72
CA VAL A 68 -2.45 6.95 27.38
C VAL A 68 -2.89 7.24 25.95
N VAL A 69 -2.62 6.31 25.03
CA VAL A 69 -2.90 6.48 23.60
C VAL A 69 -4.34 6.08 23.29
N PRO A 70 -5.24 7.01 22.93
CA PRO A 70 -6.57 6.66 22.47
C PRO A 70 -6.49 5.98 21.09
N TYR A 71 -7.44 5.09 20.79
CA TYR A 71 -7.53 4.38 19.49
C TYR A 71 -6.29 3.55 19.14
N GLN A 72 -5.81 2.75 20.08
CA GLN A 72 -4.56 2.00 19.93
C GLN A 72 -4.50 1.08 18.70
N LEU A 73 -5.63 0.50 18.28
CA LEU A 73 -5.70 -0.28 17.05
C LEU A 73 -5.31 0.59 15.84
N SER A 74 -5.90 1.78 15.72
CA SER A 74 -5.63 2.73 14.63
C SER A 74 -4.17 3.20 14.60
N VAL A 75 -3.58 3.45 15.78
CA VAL A 75 -2.18 3.88 15.86
C VAL A 75 -1.23 2.76 15.50
N CYS A 76 -1.45 1.54 16.01
CA CYS A 76 -0.60 0.39 15.69
C CYS A 76 -0.73 0.00 14.21
N THR A 77 -1.93 0.06 13.63
CA THR A 77 -2.11 -0.18 12.19
C THR A 77 -1.44 0.90 11.35
N ALA A 78 -1.51 2.18 11.75
CA ALA A 78 -0.78 3.24 11.06
C ALA A 78 0.74 3.01 11.06
N ILE A 79 1.32 2.60 12.19
CA ILE A 79 2.75 2.26 12.29
C ILE A 79 3.08 1.08 11.36
N GLY A 80 2.25 0.03 11.36
CA GLY A 80 2.41 -1.11 10.46
C GLY A 80 2.33 -0.71 8.98
N VAL A 81 1.37 0.14 8.61
CA VAL A 81 1.24 0.66 7.24
C VAL A 81 2.49 1.44 6.84
N VAL A 82 2.99 2.34 7.70
CA VAL A 82 4.23 3.09 7.42
C VAL A 82 5.41 2.14 7.21
N ALA A 83 5.59 1.13 8.08
CA ALA A 83 6.65 0.15 7.93
C ALA A 83 6.52 -0.64 6.61
N GLY A 84 5.32 -1.10 6.26
CA GLY A 84 5.06 -1.78 5.00
C GLY A 84 5.35 -0.90 3.78
N VAL A 85 4.94 0.36 3.80
CA VAL A 85 5.21 1.33 2.72
C VAL A 85 6.70 1.60 2.58
N LEU A 86 7.45 1.73 3.68
CA LEU A 86 8.91 1.89 3.61
C LEU A 86 9.59 0.69 2.96
N VAL A 87 9.17 -0.54 3.33
CA VAL A 87 9.69 -1.76 2.68
C VAL A 87 9.33 -1.80 1.21
N TRP A 88 8.09 -1.42 0.86
CA TRP A 88 7.66 -1.32 -0.53
C TRP A 88 8.58 -0.38 -1.31
N LEU A 89 8.73 0.87 -0.86
CA LEU A 89 9.53 1.90 -1.54
C LEU A 89 10.99 1.48 -1.67
N TRP A 90 11.56 0.83 -0.65
CA TRP A 90 12.93 0.33 -0.70
C TRP A 90 13.09 -0.74 -1.78
N GLY A 91 12.22 -1.75 -1.82
CA GLY A 91 12.40 -2.85 -2.78
C GLY A 91 11.93 -2.54 -4.20
N THR A 92 11.14 -1.49 -4.40
CA THR A 92 10.86 -0.95 -5.74
C THR A 92 11.93 0.06 -6.20
N GLY A 93 12.89 0.43 -5.34
CA GLY A 93 13.95 1.39 -5.64
C GLY A 93 13.45 2.83 -5.76
N GLN A 94 12.38 3.17 -5.05
CA GLN A 94 11.81 4.53 -4.98
C GLN A 94 12.36 5.35 -3.80
N LEU A 95 13.14 4.73 -2.92
CA LEU A 95 13.88 5.34 -1.81
C LEU A 95 15.38 5.17 -2.06
#